data_AF-A0A7C2WCQ5-F1
#
_entry.id   AF-A0A7C2WCQ5-F1
#
_cell.length_a   1.000
_cell.length_b   1.000
_cell.length_c   1.000
_cell.angle_alpha   90.00
_cell.angle_beta   90.00
_cell.angle_gamma   90.00
#
_symmetry.space_group_name_H-M   'P 1'
#
loop_
_entity.id
_entity.type
_entity.pdbx_description
1 polymer ?
#
loop_
_entity_poly.entity_id
_entity_poly.type
_entity_poly.pdbx_seq_one_letter_code
_entity_poly.pdbx_strand_id
1 'polypeptide(L)'
;MKRNNGTFVSRIWERIRGNGARQGAFIEGLLSERSFEEQLLKERARSDRGGGTFCMVVIDIPLPRGSTAHQQAAWVLASALHDRTRIIDTKGWFGDRVAVILPNTAPGHVGKIWNDIRQLFQKRVQPRDADSPLKINLTHEIYVYPSDGAGKALHEATGRFRSAAE
;
A
#
# COMPACT_ATOMS: atom_id res chain seq x y z
N MET A 1 -2.85 6.61 36.24
CA MET A 1 -3.25 5.97 34.96
C MET A 1 -2.23 6.29 33.88
N LYS A 2 -1.36 5.34 33.51
CA LYS A 2 -0.41 5.49 32.40
C LYS A 2 -1.15 5.15 31.10
N ARG A 3 -1.41 6.14 30.24
CA ARG A 3 -1.93 5.90 28.88
C ARG A 3 -0.75 5.39 28.03
N ASN A 4 -0.74 4.12 27.68
CA ASN A 4 0.16 3.57 26.67
C ASN A 4 -0.28 4.09 25.29
N ASN A 5 0.04 5.35 24.99
CA ASN A 5 -0.16 5.96 23.67
C ASN A 5 0.94 5.47 22.71
N GLY A 6 0.93 4.18 22.36
CA GLY A 6 1.64 3.73 21.18
C GLY A 6 1.15 4.54 19.98
N THR A 7 2.01 5.40 19.42
CA THR A 7 1.67 6.26 18.30
C THR A 7 1.16 5.39 17.14
N PHE A 8 0.25 5.92 16.31
CA PHE A 8 -0.21 5.24 15.07
C PHE A 8 0.95 4.60 14.30
N VAL A 9 2.04 5.36 14.18
CA VAL A 9 3.30 4.94 13.56
C VAL A 9 3.92 3.76 14.32
N SER A 10 4.04 3.83 15.65
CA SER A 10 4.54 2.71 16.47
C SER A 10 3.76 1.41 16.29
N ARG A 11 2.43 1.48 16.20
CA ARG A 11 1.58 0.28 16.03
C ARG A 11 1.68 -0.34 14.64
N ILE A 12 1.77 0.50 13.61
CA ILE A 12 2.06 0.03 12.25
C ILE A 12 3.47 -0.61 12.23
N TRP A 13 4.44 0.00 12.89
CA TRP A 13 5.81 -0.54 12.98
C TRP A 13 5.90 -1.85 13.77
N GLU A 14 5.15 -2.00 14.85
CA GLU A 14 5.09 -3.24 15.64
C GLU A 14 4.50 -4.40 14.84
N ARG A 15 3.56 -4.12 13.93
CA ARG A 15 2.97 -5.13 13.04
C ARG A 15 3.92 -5.59 11.93
N ILE A 16 4.93 -4.80 11.60
CA ILE A 16 5.74 -4.95 10.38
C ILE A 16 7.17 -5.41 10.68
N ARG A 17 7.73 -5.05 11.84
CA ARG A 17 9.13 -5.38 12.21
C ARG A 17 9.42 -6.88 12.43
N GLY A 18 8.49 -7.78 12.09
CA GLY A 18 8.71 -9.22 12.10
C GLY A 18 9.64 -9.75 11.00
N ASN A 19 10.07 -8.93 10.03
CA ASN A 19 10.97 -9.41 8.98
C ASN A 19 11.98 -8.32 8.56
N GLY A 20 13.26 -8.66 8.58
CA GLY A 20 14.38 -7.71 8.62
C GLY A 20 14.44 -6.68 7.49
N ALA A 21 14.94 -5.50 7.85
CA ALA A 21 15.25 -4.38 6.96
C ALA A 21 16.27 -4.80 5.87
N ARG A 22 15.76 -5.36 4.77
CA ARG A 22 16.49 -5.43 3.50
C ARG A 22 16.00 -4.26 2.66
N GLN A 23 16.91 -3.50 2.05
CA GLN A 23 16.55 -2.41 1.13
C GLN A 23 15.71 -2.96 -0.04
N GLY A 24 14.57 -2.31 -0.34
CA GLY A 24 13.79 -2.58 -1.56
C GLY A 24 14.65 -2.38 -2.81
N ALA A 25 14.37 -3.13 -3.88
CA ALA A 25 15.00 -2.86 -5.17
C ALA A 25 14.64 -1.42 -5.62
N PHE A 26 15.58 -0.72 -6.25
CA PHE A 26 15.29 0.58 -6.84
C PHE A 26 14.29 0.40 -7.98
N ILE A 27 13.14 1.07 -7.87
CA ILE A 27 12.10 1.10 -8.90
C ILE A 27 11.73 2.55 -9.10
N GLU A 28 11.87 3.03 -10.33
CA GLU A 28 11.51 4.40 -10.68
C GLU A 28 10.05 4.68 -10.31
N GLY A 29 9.81 5.83 -9.69
CA GLY A 29 8.49 6.22 -9.19
C GLY A 29 8.12 5.68 -7.80
N LEU A 30 8.94 4.81 -7.19
CA LEU A 30 8.81 4.39 -5.79
C LEU A 30 9.95 4.98 -4.95
N LEU A 31 9.58 5.65 -3.86
CA LEU A 31 10.55 6.05 -2.84
C LEU A 31 11.18 4.83 -2.16
N SER A 32 12.45 4.97 -1.76
CA SER A 32 13.07 4.03 -0.83
C SER A 32 12.29 4.00 0.48
N GLU A 33 12.42 2.91 1.23
CA GLU A 33 11.74 2.72 2.52
C GLU A 33 11.94 3.94 3.44
N ARG A 34 13.20 4.29 3.73
CA ARG A 34 13.52 5.49 4.52
C ARG A 34 12.87 6.77 4.01
N SER A 35 12.90 7.01 2.70
CA SER A 35 12.32 8.23 2.13
C SER A 35 10.79 8.23 2.23
N PHE A 36 10.15 7.07 2.07
CA PHE A 36 8.72 6.90 2.24
C PHE A 36 8.30 7.13 3.70
N GLU A 37 9.06 6.59 4.65
CA GLU A 37 8.84 6.82 6.09
C GLU A 37 8.89 8.31 6.45
N GLU A 38 9.89 9.02 5.93
CA GLU A 38 10.02 10.47 6.13
C GLU A 38 8.79 11.22 5.59
N GLN A 39 8.23 10.80 4.45
CA GLN A 39 7.00 11.38 3.91
C GLN A 39 5.77 11.05 4.75
N LEU A 40 5.66 9.82 5.26
CA LEU A 40 4.58 9.41 6.17
C LEU A 40 4.58 10.26 7.46
N LEU A 41 5.76 10.50 8.04
CA LEU A 41 5.91 11.35 9.21
C LEU A 41 5.53 12.82 8.91
N LYS A 42 5.91 13.34 7.74
CA LYS A 42 5.53 14.69 7.30
C LYS A 42 4.02 14.82 7.12
N GLU A 43 3.36 13.87 6.46
CA GLU A 43 1.92 13.92 6.22
C GLU A 43 1.13 13.80 7.53
N ARG A 44 1.61 12.97 8.46
CA ARG A 44 1.08 12.94 9.83
C ARG A 44 1.19 14.29 10.52
N ALA A 45 2.39 14.89 10.55
CA ALA A 45 2.60 16.19 11.18
C ALA A 45 1.79 17.31 10.50
N ARG A 46 1.52 17.20 9.20
CA ARG A 46 0.62 18.10 8.47
C ARG A 46 -0.83 17.92 8.92
N SER A 47 -1.30 16.68 9.00
CA SER A 47 -2.65 16.34 9.44
C SER A 47 -2.90 16.77 10.89
N ASP A 48 -1.93 16.54 11.78
CA ASP A 48 -2.00 16.97 13.19
C ASP A 48 -2.12 18.49 13.34
N ARG A 49 -1.43 19.26 12.48
CA ARG A 49 -1.48 20.73 12.52
C ARG A 49 -2.73 21.30 11.86
N GLY A 50 -3.18 20.69 10.76
CA GLY A 50 -4.27 21.21 9.93
C GLY A 50 -5.65 20.62 10.23
N GLY A 51 -5.74 19.59 11.08
CA GLY A 51 -6.95 18.80 11.26
C GLY A 51 -7.32 17.96 10.03
N GLY A 52 -6.38 17.77 9.09
CA GLY A 52 -6.59 17.01 7.87
C GLY A 52 -6.62 15.49 8.11
N THR A 53 -7.04 14.75 7.08
CA THR A 53 -7.03 13.29 7.10
C THR A 53 -6.23 12.73 5.93
N PHE A 54 -5.58 11.59 6.11
CA PHE A 54 -5.01 10.83 4.98
C PHE A 54 -5.33 9.34 5.12
N CYS A 55 -5.34 8.66 3.98
CA CYS A 55 -5.37 7.20 3.95
C CYS A 55 -4.01 6.68 3.49
N MET A 56 -3.58 5.53 4.01
CA MET A 56 -2.44 4.80 3.51
C MET A 56 -2.89 3.42 3.03
N VAL A 57 -2.47 3.03 1.83
CA VAL A 57 -2.72 1.69 1.28
C VAL A 57 -1.41 0.94 1.24
N VAL A 58 -1.34 -0.21 1.89
CA VAL A 58 -0.17 -1.10 1.84
C VAL A 58 -0.53 -2.30 0.99
N ILE A 59 0.28 -2.59 -0.01
CA ILE A 59 0.00 -3.52 -1.11
C ILE A 59 1.05 -4.62 -1.09
N ASP A 60 0.57 -5.87 -1.03
CA ASP A 60 1.40 -7.05 -1.08
C ASP A 60 1.43 -7.66 -2.48
N ILE A 61 2.63 -8.00 -2.93
CA ILE A 61 2.87 -8.71 -4.20
C ILE A 61 3.22 -10.15 -3.80
N PRO A 62 2.37 -11.15 -4.09
CA PRO A 62 2.54 -12.52 -3.63
C PRO A 62 3.60 -13.28 -4.46
N LEU A 63 4.80 -12.71 -4.56
CA LEU A 63 5.94 -13.28 -5.27
C LEU A 63 7.19 -13.23 -4.39
N PRO A 64 8.13 -14.18 -4.54
CA PRO A 64 9.37 -14.16 -3.79
C PRO A 64 10.16 -12.87 -4.03
N ARG A 65 10.47 -12.15 -2.95
CA ARG A 65 11.23 -10.91 -3.02
C ARG A 65 12.60 -11.13 -3.64
N GLY A 66 13.02 -10.19 -4.50
CA GLY A 66 14.29 -10.25 -5.20
C GLY A 66 14.27 -11.09 -6.48
N SER A 67 13.21 -11.87 -6.71
CA SER A 67 13.01 -12.52 -8.01
C SER A 67 12.75 -11.49 -9.11
N THR A 68 13.15 -11.81 -10.34
CA THR A 68 12.87 -11.00 -11.54
C THR A 68 11.37 -10.75 -11.69
N ALA A 69 10.54 -11.78 -11.45
CA ALA A 69 9.08 -11.66 -11.51
C ALA A 69 8.53 -10.65 -10.49
N HIS A 70 9.06 -10.67 -9.25
CA HIS A 70 8.66 -9.69 -8.23
C HIS A 70 9.07 -8.26 -8.64
N GLN A 71 10.30 -8.07 -9.15
CA GLN A 71 10.75 -6.76 -9.61
C GLN A 71 9.90 -6.23 -10.76
N GLN A 72 9.59 -7.08 -11.74
CA GLN A 72 8.71 -6.74 -12.86
C GLN A 72 7.30 -6.39 -12.38
N ALA A 73 6.72 -7.20 -11.49
CA ALA A 73 5.41 -6.91 -10.90
C ALA A 73 5.43 -5.58 -10.14
N ALA A 74 6.47 -5.31 -9.35
CA ALA A 74 6.59 -4.05 -8.61
C ALA A 74 6.75 -2.83 -9.55
N TRP A 75 7.45 -2.97 -10.69
CA TRP A 75 7.54 -1.93 -11.71
C TRP A 75 6.18 -1.67 -12.38
N VAL A 76 5.45 -2.73 -12.74
CA VAL A 76 4.09 -2.62 -13.28
C VAL A 76 3.14 -1.95 -12.28
N LEU A 77 3.26 -2.31 -10.99
CA LEU A 77 2.49 -1.69 -9.92
C LEU A 77 2.84 -0.20 -9.77
N ALA A 78 4.12 0.16 -9.78
CA ALA A 78 4.56 1.55 -9.72
C ALA A 78 3.97 2.39 -10.87
N SER A 79 3.98 1.84 -12.08
CA SER A 79 3.35 2.45 -13.25
C SER A 79 1.82 2.60 -13.09
N ALA A 80 1.12 1.57 -12.60
CA ALA A 80 -0.33 1.64 -12.36
C ALA A 80 -0.69 2.65 -11.27
N LEU A 81 0.14 2.75 -10.22
CA LEU A 81 0.00 3.75 -9.18
C LEU A 81 0.22 5.16 -9.75
N HIS A 82 1.26 5.36 -10.56
CA HIS A 82 1.55 6.66 -11.17
C HIS A 82 0.35 7.20 -11.95
N ASP A 83 -0.29 6.38 -12.79
CA ASP A 83 -1.39 6.82 -13.63
C ASP A 83 -2.69 7.06 -12.87
N ARG A 84 -2.91 6.30 -11.79
CA ARG A 84 -4.19 6.33 -11.07
C ARG A 84 -4.22 7.31 -9.90
N THR A 85 -3.07 7.67 -9.37
CA THR A 85 -2.95 8.55 -8.20
C THR A 85 -2.57 9.96 -8.62
N ARG A 86 -2.78 10.93 -7.74
CA ARG A 86 -2.44 12.33 -7.97
C ARG A 86 -0.94 12.54 -7.79
N ILE A 87 -0.45 13.67 -8.31
CA ILE A 87 0.94 14.11 -8.12
C ILE A 87 1.31 14.30 -6.64
N ILE A 88 0.34 14.66 -5.80
CA ILE A 88 0.51 14.84 -4.35
C ILE A 88 0.53 13.52 -3.58
N ASP A 89 0.11 12.42 -4.20
CA ASP A 89 0.10 11.11 -3.56
C ASP A 89 1.51 10.53 -3.59
N THR A 90 1.98 10.08 -2.43
CA THR A 90 3.34 9.56 -2.25
C THR A 90 3.36 8.05 -2.36
N LYS A 91 4.32 7.48 -3.08
CA LYS A 91 4.48 6.03 -3.30
C LYS A 91 5.86 5.60 -2.87
N GLY A 92 5.98 4.42 -2.26
CA GLY A 92 7.29 3.90 -1.89
C GLY A 92 7.24 2.53 -1.26
N TRP A 93 8.41 2.04 -0.90
CA TRP A 93 8.54 0.81 -0.13
C TRP A 93 8.15 1.03 1.33
N PHE A 94 7.53 0.02 1.90
CA PHE A 94 7.17 -0.04 3.32
C PHE A 94 7.42 -1.45 3.84
N GLY A 95 8.61 -1.66 4.42
CA GLY A 95 9.18 -3.00 4.59
C GLY A 95 9.40 -3.69 3.25
N ASP A 96 8.78 -4.84 3.07
CA ASP A 96 8.76 -5.66 1.86
C ASP A 96 7.58 -5.37 0.92
N ARG A 97 6.68 -4.45 1.30
CA ARG A 97 5.45 -4.13 0.57
C ARG A 97 5.54 -2.77 -0.12
N VAL A 98 4.71 -2.55 -1.14
CA VAL A 98 4.55 -1.23 -1.77
C VAL A 98 3.45 -0.48 -1.03
N ALA A 99 3.65 0.78 -0.71
CA ALA A 99 2.65 1.59 -0.03
C ALA A 99 2.40 2.92 -0.75
N VAL A 100 1.19 3.45 -0.54
CA VAL A 100 0.73 4.73 -1.06
C VAL A 100 0.13 5.56 0.07
N ILE A 101 0.51 6.83 0.15
CA ILE A 101 -0.12 7.83 1.02
C ILE A 101 -1.05 8.66 0.14
N LEU A 102 -2.31 8.79 0.56
CA LEU A 102 -3.38 9.53 -0.12
C LEU A 102 -3.82 10.71 0.78
N PRO A 103 -3.17 11.88 0.69
CA PRO A 103 -3.54 13.06 1.44
C PRO A 103 -4.98 13.50 1.15
N ASN A 104 -5.69 14.00 2.16
CA ASN A 104 -7.05 14.53 2.06
C ASN A 104 -8.04 13.59 1.34
N THR A 105 -7.84 12.28 1.50
CA THR A 105 -8.69 11.26 0.88
C THR A 105 -9.55 10.58 1.94
N ALA A 106 -10.87 10.66 1.76
CA ALA A 106 -11.82 9.97 2.62
C ALA A 106 -11.76 8.45 2.43
N PRO A 107 -11.95 7.63 3.50
CA PRO A 107 -11.88 6.17 3.41
C PRO A 107 -12.77 5.55 2.33
N GLY A 108 -13.98 6.09 2.14
CA GLY A 108 -14.93 5.61 1.13
C GLY A 108 -14.43 5.74 -0.32
N HIS A 109 -13.43 6.58 -0.59
CA HIS A 109 -12.86 6.76 -1.93
C HIS A 109 -11.69 5.80 -2.22
N VAL A 110 -11.07 5.24 -1.19
CA VAL A 110 -9.89 4.38 -1.33
C VAL A 110 -10.22 3.11 -2.11
N GLY A 111 -11.39 2.51 -1.87
CA GLY A 111 -11.82 1.29 -2.58
C GLY A 111 -11.89 1.47 -4.09
N LYS A 112 -12.37 2.63 -4.57
CA LYS A 112 -12.40 2.94 -6.01
C LYS A 112 -10.99 3.10 -6.59
N ILE A 113 -10.12 3.85 -5.89
CA ILE A 113 -8.72 4.02 -6.30
C ILE A 113 -8.03 2.66 -6.40
N TRP A 114 -8.20 1.81 -5.39
CA TRP A 114 -7.64 0.46 -5.36
C TRP A 114 -8.15 -0.42 -6.51
N ASN A 115 -9.46 -0.44 -6.76
CA ASN A 115 -10.04 -1.23 -7.85
C ASN A 115 -9.46 -0.83 -9.20
N ASP A 116 -9.30 0.48 -9.44
CA ASP A 116 -8.74 0.99 -10.68
C ASP A 116 -7.24 0.62 -10.82
N ILE A 117 -6.45 0.73 -9.74
CA ILE A 117 -5.05 0.27 -9.71
C ILE A 117 -4.96 -1.22 -10.03
N ARG A 118 -5.80 -2.05 -9.40
CA ARG A 118 -5.82 -3.50 -9.62
C ARG A 118 -6.16 -3.82 -11.07
N GLN A 119 -7.14 -3.14 -11.67
CA GLN A 119 -7.48 -3.35 -13.08
C GLN A 119 -6.32 -2.97 -14.02
N LEU A 120 -5.68 -1.81 -13.79
CA LEU A 120 -4.52 -1.38 -14.57
C LEU A 120 -3.35 -2.34 -14.45
N PHE A 121 -3.05 -2.79 -13.22
CA PHE A 121 -2.03 -3.79 -12.95
C PHE A 121 -2.29 -5.09 -13.72
N GLN A 122 -3.52 -5.64 -13.63
CA GLN A 122 -3.88 -6.88 -14.34
C GLN A 122 -3.76 -6.75 -15.85
N LYS A 123 -4.09 -5.57 -16.42
CA LYS A 123 -3.95 -5.32 -17.86
C LYS A 123 -2.50 -5.28 -18.31
N ARG A 124 -1.58 -4.83 -17.45
CA ARG A 124 -0.16 -4.63 -17.78
C ARG A 124 0.73 -5.81 -17.46
N VAL A 125 0.34 -6.62 -16.48
CA VAL A 125 1.11 -7.80 -16.07
C VAL A 125 0.88 -9.00 -16.99
N GLN A 126 -0.20 -8.97 -17.77
CA GLN A 126 -0.44 -9.97 -18.81
C GLN A 126 0.63 -9.85 -19.90
N PRO A 127 1.40 -10.91 -20.17
CA PRO A 127 2.36 -10.92 -21.27
C PRO A 127 1.62 -10.67 -22.58
N ARG A 128 2.22 -9.86 -23.47
CA ARG A 128 1.65 -9.58 -24.79
C ARG A 128 1.53 -10.84 -25.68
N ASP A 129 2.39 -11.84 -25.45
CA ASP A 129 2.59 -12.99 -26.35
C ASP A 129 2.71 -14.36 -25.62
N ALA A 130 2.27 -14.49 -24.36
CA ALA A 130 2.39 -15.78 -23.65
C ALA A 130 1.08 -16.58 -23.67
N ASP A 131 1.20 -17.88 -23.95
CA ASP A 131 0.12 -18.89 -23.91
C ASP A 131 -0.55 -19.06 -22.52
N SER A 132 -0.01 -18.44 -21.48
CA SER A 132 -0.63 -18.43 -20.15
C SER A 132 -0.35 -17.13 -19.39
N PRO A 133 -1.38 -16.32 -19.09
CA PRO A 133 -1.20 -15.09 -18.35
C PRO A 133 -0.80 -15.38 -16.90
N LEU A 134 0.28 -14.75 -16.43
CA LEU A 134 0.65 -14.72 -15.02
C LEU A 134 -0.44 -13.98 -14.22
N LYS A 135 -1.33 -14.75 -13.58
CA LYS A 135 -2.41 -14.22 -12.75
C LYS A 135 -1.88 -13.88 -11.35
N ILE A 136 -1.34 -12.67 -11.18
CA ILE A 136 -0.86 -12.18 -9.89
C ILE A 136 -2.00 -11.48 -9.15
N ASN A 137 -2.49 -12.05 -8.03
CA ASN A 137 -3.54 -11.43 -7.23
C ASN A 137 -2.95 -10.57 -6.11
N LEU A 138 -2.87 -9.24 -6.33
CA LEU A 138 -2.44 -8.32 -5.29
C LEU A 138 -3.42 -8.32 -4.10
N THR A 139 -2.88 -8.26 -2.88
CA THR A 139 -3.66 -8.00 -1.67
C THR A 139 -3.31 -6.63 -1.10
N HIS A 140 -4.17 -6.07 -0.24
CA HIS A 140 -3.91 -4.76 0.36
C HIS A 140 -4.55 -4.58 1.74
N GLU A 141 -4.00 -3.64 2.49
CA GLU A 141 -4.49 -3.14 3.76
C GLU A 141 -4.68 -1.62 3.67
N ILE A 142 -5.77 -1.10 4.24
CA ILE A 142 -6.06 0.34 4.27
C ILE A 142 -5.96 0.82 5.71
N TYR A 143 -5.22 1.90 5.90
CA TYR A 143 -5.02 2.62 7.16
C TYR A 143 -5.58 4.03 7.02
N VAL A 144 -6.19 4.57 8.08
CA VAL A 144 -6.84 5.88 8.06
C VAL A 144 -6.35 6.75 9.23
N TYR A 145 -5.93 7.97 8.91
CA TYR A 145 -5.48 8.96 9.88
C TYR A 145 -6.33 10.24 9.83
N PRO A 146 -6.71 10.84 10.97
CA PRO A 146 -6.62 10.29 12.33
C PRO A 146 -7.84 9.40 12.59
N SER A 147 -7.72 8.07 12.46
CA SER A 147 -8.86 7.17 12.74
C SER A 147 -8.48 5.78 13.27
N ASP A 148 -7.21 5.34 13.17
CA ASP A 148 -6.77 4.08 13.79
C ASP A 148 -6.42 4.22 15.30
N GLY A 149 -7.03 5.18 15.98
CA GLY A 149 -6.94 5.40 17.44
C GLY A 149 -7.68 4.37 18.29
N ALA A 150 -8.60 3.58 17.71
CA ALA A 150 -9.35 2.54 18.43
C ALA A 150 -9.74 1.38 17.50
N GLY A 151 -8.85 0.39 17.35
CA GLY A 151 -9.25 -1.03 17.24
C GLY A 151 -10.12 -1.51 16.08
N LYS A 152 -10.33 -0.77 14.99
CA LYS A 152 -10.97 -1.33 13.78
C LYS A 152 -10.18 -0.94 12.53
N ALA A 153 -9.23 -1.80 12.15
CA ALA A 153 -8.89 -1.92 10.75
C ALA A 153 -10.21 -2.11 9.98
N LEU A 154 -10.46 -1.29 8.96
CA LEU A 154 -11.58 -1.45 8.03
C LEU A 154 -11.37 -2.76 7.24
N HIS A 155 -11.66 -3.90 7.88
CA HIS A 155 -11.45 -5.22 7.34
C HIS A 155 -12.57 -5.68 6.40
N GLU A 156 -13.51 -4.79 6.04
CA GLU A 156 -14.74 -5.17 5.31
C GLU A 156 -14.81 -4.71 3.86
N ALA A 157 -13.79 -4.04 3.30
CA ALA A 157 -13.89 -3.57 1.92
C ALA A 157 -13.38 -4.55 0.85
N THR A 158 -12.64 -5.63 1.17
CA THR A 158 -12.20 -6.60 0.15
C THR A 158 -11.97 -8.02 0.67
N GLY A 159 -12.81 -8.96 0.23
CA GLY A 159 -12.31 -10.25 -0.24
C GLY A 159 -12.34 -11.44 0.72
N ARG A 160 -13.47 -11.75 1.36
CA ARG A 160 -13.85 -13.16 1.61
C ARG A 160 -15.01 -13.55 0.70
N PHE A 161 -14.75 -13.65 -0.60
CA PHE A 161 -15.52 -14.56 -1.45
C PHE A 161 -14.87 -15.94 -1.32
N ARG A 162 -15.35 -16.76 -0.38
CA ARG A 162 -15.22 -18.20 -0.52
C ARG A 162 -16.18 -18.60 -1.63
N SER A 163 -15.64 -18.95 -2.79
CA SER A 163 -16.35 -19.79 -3.75
C SER A 163 -16.49 -21.16 -3.11
N ALA A 164 -17.63 -21.42 -2.48
CA ALA A 164 -18.13 -22.79 -2.39
C ALA A 164 -18.69 -23.10 -3.79
N ALA A 165 -17.96 -23.90 -4.54
CA ALA A 165 -18.52 -24.62 -5.67
C ALA A 165 -19.10 -25.93 -5.10
N GLU A 166 -20.43 -26.00 -5.04
CA GLU A 166 -21.21 -27.19 -5.41
C GLU A 166 -22.03 -26.80 -6.64
#